data_AF-D3S4E0-F1
#
_entry.id   AF-D3S4E0-F1
#
_cell.length_a   1.000
_cell.length_b   1.000
_cell.length_c   1.000
_cell.angle_alpha   90.00
_cell.angle_beta   90.00
_cell.angle_gamma   90.00
#
_symmetry.space_group_name_H-M   'P 1'
#
loop_
_entity.id
_entity.type
_entity.pdbx_description
1 polymer ?
#
loop_
_entity_poly.entity_id
_entity_poly.type
_entity_poly.pdbx_seq_one_letter_code
_entity_poly.pdbx_strand_id
1 'polypeptide(L)'
;MDDKFASKFEIDTLNKLLNKNFSYDLAIILKKIGGLDYRKKVFINGECIGILEFDLIDLDWKFHPYASYYLIEEPKIKIKPTKRRLKGKKVPVDLIENAEELKDIDENDYVGVEVGNYVGVAIKKGDTIKIKDLTLKKELKFEKIDDYLRKNHERIEKLEKKSLSIIKKYYEICKDKGYAINASFSGGKDSSVSTLLANKVIDDLEVIFIDTGLEFKDTINFVKKFAKKYDLNLVVLKGKNFWEYLEKEGIPTKDCRWCNSVCKLEPLKEYLEKYKRVYTIDGSRRYESFTREKLGYERKSGFINNQINVFPILDWRGTDVWSWIYLNDIIYNELYDKGFERIGCYMCPSALNVEFLRVKELYPELFNRWANVLKRFGYDEDEILRGFWRWKELPPKMKELKKLLKSKNK
;
A
#
# COMPACT_ATOMS: atom_id res chain seq x y z
N MET A 1 9.30 5.42 6.70
CA MET A 1 8.71 5.08 5.38
C MET A 1 7.91 3.81 5.57
N ASP A 2 6.75 3.70 4.94
CA ASP A 2 5.87 2.54 5.07
C ASP A 2 6.37 1.38 4.19
N ASP A 3 7.04 0.42 4.83
CA ASP A 3 7.45 -0.86 4.27
C ASP A 3 6.45 -1.95 4.66
N LYS A 4 6.32 -3.00 3.84
CA LYS A 4 5.52 -4.19 4.14
C LYS A 4 6.10 -5.44 3.47
N PHE A 5 5.68 -6.62 3.91
CA PHE A 5 5.86 -7.84 3.13
C PHE A 5 5.06 -7.75 1.82
N ALA A 6 5.58 -8.35 0.75
CA ALA A 6 4.84 -8.55 -0.49
C ALA A 6 3.63 -9.46 -0.19
N SER A 7 2.44 -9.06 -0.64
CA SER A 7 1.26 -9.92 -0.58
C SER A 7 1.30 -10.96 -1.69
N LYS A 8 0.43 -11.98 -1.63
CA LYS A 8 0.34 -13.02 -2.67
C LYS A 8 0.22 -12.42 -4.08
N PHE A 9 -0.69 -11.46 -4.27
CA PHE A 9 -0.81 -10.74 -5.53
C PHE A 9 0.49 -10.08 -6.01
N GLU A 10 1.26 -9.47 -5.11
CA GLU A 10 2.53 -8.82 -5.48
C GLU A 10 3.61 -9.86 -5.81
N ILE A 11 3.62 -11.01 -5.12
CA ILE A 11 4.51 -12.14 -5.41
C ILE A 11 4.16 -12.76 -6.76
N ASP A 12 2.88 -12.98 -7.05
CA ASP A 12 2.40 -13.49 -8.34
C ASP A 12 2.76 -12.54 -9.48
N THR A 13 2.61 -11.23 -9.25
CA THR A 13 3.01 -10.19 -10.21
C THR A 13 4.51 -10.24 -10.48
N LEU A 14 5.35 -10.36 -9.44
CA LEU A 14 6.80 -10.50 -9.59
C LEU A 14 7.17 -11.79 -10.32
N ASN A 15 6.54 -12.92 -9.98
CA ASN A 15 6.78 -14.21 -10.63
C ASN A 15 6.46 -14.14 -12.13
N LYS A 16 5.33 -13.51 -12.49
CA LYS A 16 4.96 -13.29 -13.89
C LYS A 16 5.97 -12.41 -14.63
N LEU A 17 6.33 -11.26 -14.06
CA LEU A 17 7.21 -10.29 -14.72
C LEU A 17 8.66 -10.79 -14.85
N LEU A 18 9.12 -11.58 -13.90
CA LEU A 18 10.51 -12.00 -13.79
C LEU A 18 10.74 -13.44 -14.26
N ASN A 19 9.67 -14.15 -14.65
CA ASN A 19 9.68 -15.57 -14.93
C ASN A 19 10.34 -16.37 -13.78
N LYS A 20 9.89 -16.10 -12.55
CA LYS A 20 10.38 -16.72 -11.31
C LYS A 20 9.27 -17.46 -10.58
N ASN A 21 9.65 -18.27 -9.59
CA ASN A 21 8.76 -19.02 -8.71
C ASN A 21 9.04 -18.71 -7.23
N PHE A 22 9.02 -17.43 -6.86
CA PHE A 22 9.10 -17.02 -5.46
C PHE A 22 7.93 -17.60 -4.67
N SER A 23 8.24 -18.21 -3.52
CA SER A 23 7.25 -18.73 -2.58
C SER A 23 6.61 -17.63 -1.76
N TYR A 24 5.37 -17.85 -1.30
CA TYR A 24 4.63 -16.90 -0.45
C TYR A 24 5.18 -16.78 0.97
N ASP A 25 6.01 -17.73 1.43
CA ASP A 25 6.69 -17.68 2.73
C ASP A 25 7.99 -16.88 2.69
N LEU A 26 8.37 -16.30 1.56
CA LEU A 26 9.58 -15.51 1.41
C LEU A 26 9.38 -14.08 1.92
N ALA A 27 10.32 -13.57 2.71
CA ALA A 27 10.33 -12.20 3.23
C ALA A 27 10.77 -11.18 2.15
N ILE A 28 9.98 -11.04 1.10
CA ILE A 28 10.13 -9.95 0.12
C ILE A 28 9.57 -8.68 0.73
N ILE A 29 10.41 -7.67 0.95
CA ILE A 29 10.00 -6.39 1.53
C ILE A 29 9.79 -5.36 0.43
N LEU A 30 8.61 -4.74 0.42
CA LEU A 30 8.25 -3.68 -0.50
C LEU A 30 8.25 -2.33 0.22
N LYS A 31 8.98 -1.36 -0.35
CA LYS A 31 9.11 -0.01 0.19
C LYS A 31 8.54 1.01 -0.78
N LYS A 32 7.51 1.73 -0.34
CA LYS A 32 6.84 2.77 -1.14
C LYS A 32 7.79 3.89 -1.53
N ILE A 33 7.74 4.29 -2.80
CA ILE A 33 8.45 5.45 -3.34
C ILE A 33 7.49 6.37 -4.11
N GLY A 34 7.93 7.59 -4.42
CA GLY A 34 7.14 8.52 -5.22
C GLY A 34 6.98 8.04 -6.67
N GLY A 35 5.76 8.10 -7.18
CA GLY A 35 5.38 7.73 -8.54
C GLY A 35 4.07 8.41 -8.96
N LEU A 36 3.55 8.04 -10.13
CA LEU A 36 2.21 8.46 -10.58
C LEU A 36 1.11 7.73 -9.81
N ASP A 37 1.31 6.44 -9.54
CA ASP A 37 0.38 5.61 -8.77
C ASP A 37 1.13 4.57 -7.89
N TYR A 38 1.03 3.27 -8.19
CA TYR A 38 1.75 2.22 -7.47
C TYR A 38 3.22 2.18 -7.89
N ARG A 39 4.11 2.38 -6.91
CA ARG A 39 5.55 2.28 -7.13
C ARG A 39 6.30 1.90 -5.86
N LYS A 40 7.02 0.78 -5.90
CA LYS A 40 7.75 0.27 -4.73
C LYS A 40 9.09 -0.32 -5.09
N LYS A 41 10.08 -0.06 -4.25
CA LYS A 41 11.34 -0.81 -4.28
C LYS A 41 11.11 -2.21 -3.70
N VAL A 42 11.68 -3.22 -4.35
CA VAL A 42 11.58 -4.63 -3.97
C VAL A 42 12.89 -5.06 -3.34
N PHE A 43 12.83 -5.55 -2.11
CA PHE A 43 13.99 -5.98 -1.34
C PHE A 43 13.92 -7.48 -1.03
N ILE A 44 15.06 -8.15 -1.19
CA ILE A 44 15.28 -9.53 -0.76
C ILE A 44 16.48 -9.52 0.17
N ASN A 45 16.28 -9.89 1.43
CA ASN A 45 17.32 -9.94 2.47
C ASN A 45 18.21 -8.67 2.52
N GLY A 46 17.56 -7.50 2.49
CA GLY A 46 18.23 -6.19 2.52
C GLY A 46 18.72 -5.65 1.18
N GLU A 47 18.79 -6.47 0.12
CA GLU A 47 19.20 -6.04 -1.21
C GLU A 47 18.01 -5.58 -2.05
N CYS A 48 18.07 -4.34 -2.55
CA CYS A 48 17.02 -3.78 -3.41
C CYS A 48 17.20 -4.31 -4.84
N ILE A 49 16.43 -5.32 -5.26
CA ILE A 49 16.58 -5.92 -6.60
C ILE A 49 15.97 -5.06 -7.72
N GLY A 50 15.05 -4.15 -7.42
CA GLY A 50 14.46 -3.29 -8.45
C GLY A 50 13.26 -2.51 -7.95
N ILE A 51 12.48 -1.99 -8.90
CA ILE A 51 11.24 -1.27 -8.64
C ILE A 51 10.10 -2.02 -9.34
N LEU A 52 9.06 -2.37 -8.57
CA LEU A 52 7.76 -2.78 -9.10
C LEU A 52 6.88 -1.53 -9.26
N GLU A 53 6.35 -1.33 -10.46
CA GLU A 53 5.58 -0.14 -10.84
C GLU A 53 4.34 -0.57 -11.64
N PHE A 54 3.22 0.11 -11.40
CA PHE A 54 2.07 0.03 -12.30
C PHE A 54 2.09 1.27 -13.21
N ASP A 55 2.31 1.06 -14.50
CA ASP A 55 2.43 2.15 -15.47
C ASP A 55 1.04 2.61 -15.92
N LEU A 56 0.69 3.87 -15.62
CA LEU A 56 -0.58 4.45 -16.05
C LEU A 56 -0.64 4.75 -17.55
N ILE A 57 0.48 4.75 -18.27
CA ILE A 57 0.46 4.95 -19.72
C ILE A 57 -0.04 3.69 -20.40
N ASP A 58 0.56 2.55 -20.09
CA ASP A 58 0.27 1.27 -20.75
C ASP A 58 -0.77 0.44 -19.98
N LEU A 59 -1.16 0.89 -18.77
CA LEU A 59 -2.07 0.22 -17.85
C LEU A 59 -1.62 -1.21 -17.50
N ASP A 60 -0.30 -1.38 -17.32
CA ASP A 60 0.31 -2.68 -17.04
C ASP A 60 1.41 -2.58 -15.99
N TRP A 61 1.73 -3.73 -15.39
CA TRP A 61 2.80 -3.86 -14.42
C TRP A 61 4.17 -3.90 -15.11
N LYS A 62 5.14 -3.20 -14.52
CA LYS A 62 6.52 -3.15 -14.97
C LYS A 62 7.47 -3.42 -13.81
N PHE A 63 8.55 -4.13 -14.10
CA PHE A 63 9.68 -4.24 -13.19
C PHE A 63 10.89 -3.52 -13.78
N HIS A 64 11.48 -2.63 -13.00
CA HIS A 64 12.70 -1.92 -13.34
C HIS A 64 13.86 -2.51 -12.53
N PRO A 65 14.67 -3.41 -13.11
CA PRO A 65 15.72 -4.11 -12.38
C PRO A 65 16.85 -3.17 -11.97
N TYR A 66 17.42 -3.43 -10.79
CA TYR A 66 18.70 -2.91 -10.35
C TYR A 66 19.79 -3.95 -10.59
N ALA A 67 21.06 -3.57 -10.39
CA ALA A 67 22.18 -4.50 -10.62
C ALA A 67 22.09 -5.78 -9.78
N SER A 68 21.57 -5.66 -8.56
CA SER A 68 21.29 -6.74 -7.60
C SER A 68 20.25 -7.76 -8.07
N TYR A 69 19.37 -7.43 -9.02
CA TYR A 69 18.48 -8.43 -9.64
C TYR A 69 19.30 -9.52 -10.35
N TYR A 70 20.39 -9.14 -11.00
CA TYR A 70 21.28 -10.07 -11.70
C TYR A 70 22.24 -10.83 -10.76
N LEU A 71 21.97 -10.81 -9.45
CA LEU A 71 22.52 -11.78 -8.49
C LEU A 71 21.66 -13.05 -8.42
N ILE A 72 20.41 -12.99 -8.90
CA ILE A 72 19.43 -14.10 -8.91
C ILE A 72 18.89 -14.40 -10.31
N GLU A 73 19.40 -13.69 -11.32
CA GLU A 73 19.11 -13.85 -12.73
C GLU A 73 20.41 -13.85 -13.52
N GLU A 74 20.53 -14.73 -14.51
CA GLU A 74 21.74 -14.86 -15.30
C GLU A 74 21.91 -13.66 -16.25
N PRO A 75 23.05 -12.96 -16.24
CA PRO A 75 23.32 -11.89 -17.19
C PRO A 75 23.41 -12.43 -18.62
N LYS A 76 22.65 -11.85 -19.55
CA LYS A 76 22.71 -12.22 -20.97
C LYS A 76 23.95 -11.69 -21.69
N ILE A 77 24.52 -10.57 -21.25
CA ILE A 77 25.61 -9.89 -21.96
C ILE A 77 26.91 -9.96 -21.16
N LYS A 78 28.00 -10.39 -21.80
CA LYS A 78 29.34 -10.44 -21.24
C LYS A 78 30.20 -9.34 -21.84
N ILE A 79 30.76 -8.49 -20.98
CA ILE A 79 31.62 -7.38 -21.38
C ILE A 79 33.06 -7.77 -21.09
N LYS A 80 33.94 -7.50 -22.06
CA LYS A 80 35.38 -7.74 -21.94
C LYS A 80 35.95 -7.09 -20.68
N PRO A 81 36.87 -7.76 -19.95
CA PRO A 81 37.52 -7.19 -18.79
C PRO A 81 38.13 -5.81 -19.10
N THR A 82 37.82 -4.82 -18.28
CA THR A 82 38.28 -3.45 -18.50
C THR A 82 38.55 -2.73 -17.19
N LYS A 83 39.55 -1.84 -17.20
CA LYS A 83 39.83 -0.92 -16.09
C LYS A 83 38.93 0.32 -16.14
N ARG A 84 38.12 0.49 -17.19
CA ARG A 84 37.23 1.65 -17.36
C ARG A 84 36.07 1.59 -16.37
N ARG A 85 35.73 2.73 -15.77
CA ARG A 85 34.49 2.87 -14.99
C ARG A 85 33.28 2.88 -15.92
N LEU A 86 32.51 1.79 -15.91
CA LEU A 86 31.41 1.58 -16.86
C LEU A 86 30.07 2.18 -16.42
N LYS A 87 29.81 2.32 -15.11
CA LYS A 87 28.51 2.84 -14.59
C LYS A 87 28.17 4.20 -15.22
N GLY A 88 27.02 4.27 -15.87
CA GLY A 88 26.50 5.45 -16.57
C GLY A 88 27.01 5.64 -18.01
N LYS A 89 27.94 4.79 -18.48
CA LYS A 89 28.57 4.89 -19.80
C LYS A 89 27.88 4.01 -20.84
N LYS A 90 28.03 4.39 -22.11
CA LYS A 90 27.73 3.52 -23.25
C LYS A 90 28.90 2.57 -23.46
N VAL A 91 28.60 1.30 -23.70
CA VAL A 91 29.56 0.27 -24.06
C VAL A 91 29.29 -0.10 -25.52
N PRO A 92 30.25 0.15 -26.42
CA PRO A 92 30.13 -0.22 -27.82
C PRO A 92 30.29 -1.74 -28.04
N VAL A 93 29.84 -2.21 -29.21
CA VAL A 93 29.82 -3.62 -29.61
C VAL A 93 31.18 -4.30 -29.46
N ASP A 94 32.27 -3.62 -29.79
CA ASP A 94 33.63 -4.16 -29.76
C ASP A 94 34.11 -4.58 -28.37
N LEU A 95 33.48 -4.05 -27.31
CA LEU A 95 33.74 -4.41 -25.92
C LEU A 95 32.81 -5.51 -25.38
N ILE A 96 31.89 -6.01 -26.19
CA ILE A 96 30.96 -7.08 -25.83
C ILE A 96 31.48 -8.39 -26.44
N GLU A 97 31.59 -9.43 -25.61
CA GLU A 97 32.12 -10.74 -26.02
C GLU A 97 31.11 -11.51 -26.88
N ASN A 98 29.84 -11.40 -26.53
CA ASN A 98 28.69 -12.05 -27.17
C ASN A 98 27.73 -11.00 -27.77
N ALA A 99 28.25 -10.20 -28.71
CA ALA A 99 27.53 -9.07 -29.28
C ALA A 99 26.26 -9.46 -30.04
N GLU A 100 26.20 -10.68 -30.57
CA GLU A 100 25.06 -11.27 -31.28
C GLU A 100 23.78 -11.29 -30.45
N GLU A 101 23.89 -11.50 -29.14
CA GLU A 101 22.77 -11.50 -28.18
C GLU A 101 22.05 -10.15 -28.11
N LEU A 102 22.69 -9.06 -28.55
CA LEU A 102 22.03 -7.75 -28.65
C LEU A 102 20.86 -7.74 -29.63
N LYS A 103 20.83 -8.66 -30.60
CA LYS A 103 19.75 -8.76 -31.59
C LYS A 103 18.43 -9.19 -30.96
N ASP A 104 18.48 -10.00 -29.89
CA ASP A 104 17.32 -10.57 -29.20
C ASP A 104 16.80 -9.69 -28.06
N ILE A 105 17.28 -8.45 -27.97
CA ILE A 105 16.89 -7.49 -26.94
C ILE A 105 16.19 -6.33 -27.65
N ASP A 106 15.04 -5.88 -27.15
CA ASP A 106 14.33 -4.75 -27.74
C ASP A 106 14.98 -3.40 -27.38
N GLU A 107 14.78 -2.39 -28.23
CA GLU A 107 15.30 -1.05 -27.99
C GLU A 107 14.67 -0.46 -26.72
N ASN A 108 15.51 0.06 -25.81
CA ASN A 108 15.14 0.53 -24.47
C ASN A 108 14.88 -0.54 -23.41
N ASP A 109 15.00 -1.82 -23.73
CA ASP A 109 14.82 -2.87 -22.73
C ASP A 109 16.02 -3.03 -21.80
N TYR A 110 15.73 -3.49 -20.59
CA TYR A 110 16.72 -3.80 -19.60
C TYR A 110 17.39 -5.15 -19.90
N VAL A 111 18.70 -5.21 -19.76
CA VAL A 111 19.47 -6.45 -19.92
C VAL A 111 20.53 -6.59 -18.83
N GLY A 112 20.75 -7.82 -18.40
CA GLY A 112 21.80 -8.18 -17.47
C GLY A 112 23.16 -8.17 -18.12
N VAL A 113 24.13 -7.56 -17.45
CA VAL A 113 25.52 -7.52 -17.90
C VAL A 113 26.45 -8.15 -16.87
N GLU A 114 27.49 -8.80 -17.35
CA GLU A 114 28.60 -9.33 -16.57
C GLU A 114 29.90 -8.67 -17.01
N VAL A 115 30.74 -8.27 -16.06
CA VAL A 115 32.10 -7.77 -16.32
C VAL A 115 33.04 -8.17 -15.19
N GLY A 116 33.86 -9.19 -15.43
CA GLY A 116 34.72 -9.78 -14.40
C GLY A 116 33.95 -10.20 -13.15
N ASN A 117 34.28 -9.61 -12.00
CA ASN A 117 33.62 -9.90 -10.71
C ASN A 117 32.35 -9.07 -10.45
N TYR A 118 31.84 -8.38 -11.47
CA TYR A 118 30.64 -7.55 -11.36
C TYR A 118 29.52 -8.11 -12.22
N VAL A 119 28.31 -7.93 -11.72
CA VAL A 119 27.08 -8.03 -12.51
C VAL A 119 26.35 -6.70 -12.47
N GLY A 120 25.48 -6.46 -13.43
CA GLY A 120 24.58 -5.34 -13.33
C GLY A 120 23.57 -5.25 -14.43
N VAL A 121 23.08 -4.04 -14.64
CA VAL A 121 21.95 -3.77 -15.51
C VAL A 121 22.33 -2.71 -16.53
N ALA A 122 21.98 -2.98 -17.78
CA ALA A 122 22.11 -2.05 -18.90
C ALA A 122 20.77 -1.86 -19.61
N ILE A 123 20.73 -0.85 -20.49
CA ILE A 123 19.62 -0.64 -21.43
C ILE A 123 20.16 -0.66 -22.85
N LYS A 124 19.51 -1.37 -23.77
CA LYS A 124 19.86 -1.35 -25.20
C LYS A 124 19.65 0.04 -25.81
N LYS A 125 20.63 0.46 -26.61
CA LYS A 125 20.70 1.75 -27.31
C LYS A 125 21.33 1.59 -28.69
N GLY A 126 20.51 1.23 -29.67
CA GLY A 126 20.96 0.80 -31.00
C GLY A 126 21.89 -0.39 -30.85
N ASP A 127 23.08 -0.30 -31.45
CA ASP A 127 24.11 -1.33 -31.35
C ASP A 127 24.93 -1.23 -30.04
N THR A 128 24.60 -0.31 -29.14
CA THR A 128 25.33 -0.14 -27.87
C THR A 128 24.46 -0.50 -26.69
N ILE A 129 25.08 -0.71 -25.53
CA ILE A 129 24.36 -0.80 -24.26
C ILE A 129 24.77 0.34 -23.35
N LYS A 130 23.81 0.94 -22.64
CA LYS A 130 24.08 1.93 -21.59
C LYS A 130 24.01 1.27 -20.23
N ILE A 131 25.15 1.15 -19.56
CA ILE A 131 25.25 0.57 -18.21
C ILE A 131 24.59 1.53 -17.22
N LYS A 132 23.54 1.07 -16.54
CA LYS A 132 22.80 1.85 -15.55
C LYS A 132 23.39 1.68 -14.17
N ASP A 133 23.71 0.45 -13.80
CA ASP A 133 24.28 0.14 -12.50
C ASP A 133 25.12 -1.15 -12.54
N LEU A 134 26.03 -1.30 -11.59
CA LEU A 134 26.88 -2.49 -11.39
C LEU A 134 27.00 -2.76 -9.89
N THR A 135 27.08 -4.03 -9.53
CA THR A 135 27.35 -4.51 -8.17
C THR A 135 28.32 -5.68 -8.20
N LEU A 136 29.01 -5.92 -7.10
CA LEU A 136 29.89 -7.09 -6.96
C LEU A 136 29.06 -8.37 -6.94
N LYS A 137 29.54 -9.40 -7.63
CA LYS A 137 28.99 -10.75 -7.54
C LYS A 137 29.06 -11.22 -6.09
N LYS A 138 27.93 -11.67 -5.58
CA LYS A 138 27.78 -12.27 -4.26
C LYS A 138 26.55 -13.17 -4.25
N GLU A 139 26.55 -14.16 -3.37
CA GLU A 139 25.37 -14.98 -3.15
C GLU A 139 24.28 -14.14 -2.47
N LEU A 140 23.07 -14.13 -3.05
CA LEU A 140 21.91 -13.52 -2.42
C LEU A 140 21.11 -14.58 -1.67
N LYS A 141 21.17 -14.55 -0.34
CA LYS A 141 20.39 -15.45 0.50
C LYS A 141 18.94 -15.02 0.56
N PHE A 142 18.05 -16.00 0.49
CA PHE A 142 16.61 -15.84 0.65
C PHE A 142 16.23 -16.06 2.13
N GLU A 143 15.45 -15.13 2.68
CA GLU A 143 14.99 -15.19 4.07
C GLU A 143 13.49 -15.50 4.10
N LYS A 144 13.07 -16.49 4.89
CA LYS A 144 11.63 -16.76 5.11
C LYS A 144 11.02 -15.74 6.07
N ILE A 145 9.71 -15.53 5.98
CA ILE A 145 8.97 -14.67 6.89
C ILE A 145 9.21 -15.12 8.34
N ASP A 146 9.12 -16.42 8.64
CA ASP A 146 9.37 -16.93 10.00
C ASP A 146 10.76 -16.59 10.55
N ASP A 147 11.80 -16.60 9.69
CA ASP A 147 13.14 -16.18 10.07
C ASP A 147 13.20 -14.69 10.39
N TYR A 148 12.56 -13.87 9.55
CA TYR A 148 12.43 -12.44 9.78
C TYR A 148 11.69 -12.15 11.10
N LEU A 149 10.60 -12.87 11.37
CA LEU A 149 9.81 -12.72 12.59
C LEU A 149 10.63 -13.10 13.83
N ARG A 150 11.35 -14.22 13.80
CA ARG A 150 12.24 -14.65 14.90
C ARG A 150 13.31 -13.59 15.20
N LYS A 151 13.96 -13.04 14.18
CA LYS A 151 14.97 -11.97 14.34
C LYS A 151 14.41 -10.67 14.90
N ASN A 152 13.13 -10.38 14.63
CA ASN A 152 12.48 -9.13 15.03
C ASN A 152 11.60 -9.25 16.27
N HIS A 153 11.45 -10.45 16.84
CA HIS A 153 10.51 -10.74 17.92
C HIS A 153 10.60 -9.76 19.11
N GLU A 154 11.79 -9.60 19.69
CA GLU A 154 12.00 -8.68 20.82
C GLU A 154 11.61 -7.24 20.50
N ARG A 155 11.83 -6.80 19.26
CA ARG A 155 11.46 -5.45 18.83
C ARG A 155 9.94 -5.30 18.75
N ILE A 156 9.24 -6.31 18.24
CA ILE A 156 7.77 -6.33 18.18
C ILE A 156 7.18 -6.35 19.59
N GLU A 157 7.72 -7.14 20.52
CA GLU A 157 7.29 -7.15 21.92
C GLU A 157 7.46 -5.78 22.60
N LYS A 158 8.60 -5.10 22.34
CA LYS A 158 8.84 -3.74 22.87
C LYS A 158 7.80 -2.74 22.34
N LEU A 159 7.44 -2.84 21.07
CA LEU A 159 6.39 -2.02 20.46
C LEU A 159 5.02 -2.31 21.07
N GLU A 160 4.67 -3.58 21.25
CA GLU A 160 3.42 -3.99 21.91
C GLU A 160 3.34 -3.47 23.34
N LYS A 161 4.38 -3.67 24.16
CA LYS A 161 4.43 -3.16 25.54
C LYS A 161 4.24 -1.64 25.59
N LYS A 162 4.86 -0.90 24.68
CA LYS A 162 4.67 0.56 24.55
C LYS A 162 3.22 0.89 24.23
N SER A 163 2.62 0.24 23.24
CA SER A 163 1.22 0.45 22.84
C SER A 163 0.25 0.15 23.98
N LEU A 164 0.44 -0.97 24.70
CA LEU A 164 -0.38 -1.32 25.88
C LEU A 164 -0.25 -0.28 26.99
N SER A 165 0.96 0.26 27.24
CA SER A 165 1.16 1.31 28.25
C SER A 165 0.40 2.61 27.90
N ILE A 166 0.35 2.96 26.62
CA ILE A 166 -0.39 4.13 26.13
C ILE A 166 -1.89 3.91 26.34
N ILE A 167 -2.42 2.75 25.96
CA ILE A 167 -3.84 2.42 26.12
C ILE A 167 -4.23 2.44 27.59
N LYS A 168 -3.44 1.79 28.46
CA LYS A 168 -3.64 1.78 29.91
C LYS A 168 -3.73 3.19 30.48
N LYS A 169 -2.81 4.08 30.10
CA LYS A 169 -2.83 5.49 30.54
C LYS A 169 -4.19 6.16 30.23
N TYR A 170 -4.72 5.99 29.01
CA TYR A 170 -6.00 6.61 28.65
C TYR A 170 -7.21 5.91 29.26
N TYR A 171 -7.14 4.60 29.47
CA TYR A 171 -8.16 3.85 30.17
C TYR A 171 -8.31 4.36 31.62
N GLU A 172 -7.21 4.51 32.37
CA GLU A 172 -7.25 5.06 33.74
C GLU A 172 -7.82 6.48 33.77
N ILE A 173 -7.41 7.35 32.83
CA ILE A 173 -7.98 8.71 32.71
C ILE A 173 -9.50 8.66 32.51
N CYS A 174 -9.99 7.72 31.70
CA CYS A 174 -11.41 7.57 31.45
C CYS A 174 -12.15 7.07 32.70
N LYS A 175 -11.57 6.11 33.41
CA LYS A 175 -12.11 5.54 34.65
C LYS A 175 -12.24 6.61 35.74
N ASP A 176 -11.19 7.39 35.97
CA ASP A 176 -11.15 8.45 36.99
C ASP A 176 -12.17 9.57 36.74
N LYS A 177 -12.42 9.89 35.46
CA LYS A 177 -13.26 11.03 35.06
C LYS A 177 -14.67 10.64 34.61
N GLY A 178 -14.98 9.34 34.59
CA GLY A 178 -16.24 8.82 34.03
C GLY A 178 -16.40 9.15 32.54
N TYR A 179 -15.33 9.10 31.76
CA TYR A 179 -15.35 9.29 30.32
C TYR A 179 -15.45 7.97 29.57
N ALA A 180 -15.96 8.01 28.34
CA ALA A 180 -16.04 6.83 27.49
C ALA A 180 -14.72 6.56 26.76
N ILE A 181 -14.43 5.29 26.49
CA ILE A 181 -13.35 4.86 25.63
C ILE A 181 -13.86 3.80 24.66
N ASN A 182 -13.50 3.93 23.38
CA ASN A 182 -13.89 2.99 22.33
C ASN A 182 -12.73 2.80 21.33
N ALA A 183 -12.88 1.85 20.42
CA ALA A 183 -11.95 1.63 19.30
C ALA A 183 -12.65 1.85 17.95
N SER A 184 -11.95 2.50 17.03
CA SER A 184 -12.38 2.64 15.63
C SER A 184 -11.81 1.47 14.82
N PHE A 185 -12.70 0.63 14.29
CA PHE A 185 -12.35 -0.55 13.52
C PHE A 185 -12.85 -0.42 12.09
N SER A 186 -11.94 -0.51 11.10
CA SER A 186 -12.29 -0.39 9.67
C SER A 186 -12.26 -1.71 8.91
N GLY A 187 -11.86 -2.81 9.57
CA GLY A 187 -11.54 -4.07 8.91
C GLY A 187 -10.17 -4.09 8.23
N GLY A 188 -9.36 -3.03 8.39
CA GLY A 188 -7.97 -2.98 7.92
C GLY A 188 -6.98 -3.51 8.97
N LYS A 189 -5.76 -3.85 8.53
CA LYS A 189 -4.68 -4.41 9.36
C LYS A 189 -4.36 -3.54 10.58
N ASP A 190 -4.23 -2.23 10.40
CA ASP A 190 -3.78 -1.32 11.46
C ASP A 190 -4.86 -1.18 12.54
N SER A 191 -6.13 -1.04 12.11
CA SER A 191 -7.28 -1.00 13.01
C SER A 191 -7.51 -2.32 13.72
N SER A 192 -7.17 -3.46 13.09
CA SER A 192 -7.27 -4.79 13.70
C SER A 192 -6.30 -4.89 14.87
N VAL A 193 -5.03 -4.52 14.65
CA VAL A 193 -4.00 -4.53 15.71
C VAL A 193 -4.34 -3.55 16.83
N SER A 194 -4.70 -2.30 16.53
CA SER A 194 -5.03 -1.33 17.58
C SER A 194 -6.24 -1.75 18.40
N THR A 195 -7.24 -2.38 17.78
CA THR A 195 -8.44 -2.89 18.47
C THR A 195 -8.10 -4.05 19.38
N LEU A 196 -7.34 -5.04 18.91
CA LEU A 196 -6.95 -6.19 19.74
C LEU A 196 -6.04 -5.78 20.90
N LEU A 197 -5.11 -4.85 20.68
CA LEU A 197 -4.29 -4.30 21.77
C LEU A 197 -5.16 -3.57 22.81
N ALA A 198 -6.21 -2.88 22.38
CA ALA A 198 -7.13 -2.22 23.31
C ALA A 198 -8.00 -3.22 24.07
N ASN A 199 -8.47 -4.28 23.39
CA ASN A 199 -9.27 -5.35 23.99
C ASN A 199 -8.47 -6.18 25.03
N LYS A 200 -7.13 -6.18 24.98
CA LYS A 200 -6.27 -6.77 26.02
C LYS A 200 -6.26 -5.96 27.34
N VAL A 201 -6.74 -4.72 27.32
CA VAL A 201 -6.64 -3.77 28.44
C VAL A 201 -8.01 -3.35 28.97
N ILE A 202 -8.98 -3.21 28.07
CA ILE A 202 -10.28 -2.61 28.34
C ILE A 202 -11.33 -3.70 28.20
N ASP A 203 -11.91 -4.11 29.33
CA ASP A 203 -13.05 -5.02 29.35
C ASP A 203 -14.28 -4.36 28.69
N ASP A 204 -15.03 -5.15 27.91
CA ASP A 204 -16.22 -4.71 27.16
C ASP A 204 -16.00 -3.43 26.31
N LEU A 205 -14.85 -3.36 25.63
CA LEU A 205 -14.51 -2.26 24.74
C LEU A 205 -15.51 -2.15 23.58
N GLU A 206 -16.22 -1.02 23.48
CA GLU A 206 -17.01 -0.69 22.29
C GLU A 206 -16.09 -0.60 21.06
N VAL A 207 -16.27 -1.50 20.09
CA VAL A 207 -15.56 -1.52 18.81
C VAL A 207 -16.50 -0.99 17.73
N ILE A 208 -16.25 0.22 17.24
CA ILE A 208 -17.11 0.91 16.29
C ILE A 208 -16.65 0.63 14.86
N PHE A 209 -17.54 0.04 14.06
CA PHE A 209 -17.42 -0.06 12.61
C PHE A 209 -18.49 0.81 11.95
N ILE A 210 -18.09 1.58 10.93
CA ILE A 210 -19.01 2.43 10.16
C ILE A 210 -19.19 1.83 8.77
N ASP A 211 -20.37 1.29 8.51
CA ASP A 211 -20.78 0.77 7.21
C ASP A 211 -21.29 1.93 6.34
N THR A 212 -20.45 2.42 5.44
CA THR A 212 -20.80 3.52 4.53
C THR A 212 -21.73 3.11 3.39
N GLY A 213 -22.04 1.81 3.26
CA GLY A 213 -22.72 1.24 2.11
C GLY A 213 -21.85 1.17 0.85
N LEU A 214 -20.54 1.42 0.97
CA LEU A 214 -19.56 1.43 -0.13
C LEU A 214 -18.40 0.46 0.11
N GLU A 215 -18.47 -0.34 1.16
CA GLU A 215 -17.51 -1.36 1.51
C GLU A 215 -17.63 -2.58 0.60
N PHE A 216 -16.53 -3.31 0.45
CA PHE A 216 -16.59 -4.64 -0.13
C PHE A 216 -17.39 -5.58 0.78
N LYS A 217 -18.18 -6.48 0.19
CA LYS A 217 -18.87 -7.53 0.94
C LYS A 217 -17.89 -8.41 1.73
N ASP A 218 -16.72 -8.67 1.14
CA ASP A 218 -15.58 -9.35 1.78
C ASP A 218 -15.17 -8.64 3.09
N THR A 219 -15.11 -7.31 3.09
CA THR A 219 -14.78 -6.50 4.27
C THR A 219 -15.85 -6.59 5.34
N ILE A 220 -17.14 -6.48 4.97
CA ILE A 220 -18.25 -6.59 5.94
C ILE A 220 -18.24 -7.98 6.58
N ASN A 221 -18.04 -9.02 5.77
CA ASN A 221 -17.92 -10.40 6.26
C ASN A 221 -16.71 -10.59 7.17
N PHE A 222 -15.56 -10.02 6.79
CA PHE A 222 -14.36 -10.04 7.62
C PHE A 222 -14.59 -9.37 8.97
N VAL A 223 -15.19 -8.17 9.00
CA VAL A 223 -15.48 -7.44 10.25
C VAL A 223 -16.34 -8.26 11.19
N LYS A 224 -17.42 -8.88 10.69
CA LYS A 224 -18.30 -9.76 11.48
C LYS A 224 -17.55 -10.99 12.00
N LYS A 225 -16.77 -11.65 11.14
CA LYS A 225 -15.97 -12.82 11.50
C LYS A 225 -14.91 -12.48 12.55
N PHE A 226 -14.25 -11.33 12.39
CA PHE A 226 -13.21 -10.83 13.29
C PHE A 226 -13.80 -10.54 14.67
N ALA A 227 -14.89 -9.77 14.74
CA ALA A 227 -15.58 -9.47 15.99
C ALA A 227 -16.01 -10.75 16.73
N LYS A 228 -16.58 -11.72 16.01
CA LYS A 228 -16.97 -13.01 16.60
C LYS A 228 -15.76 -13.82 17.08
N LYS A 229 -14.67 -13.87 16.32
CA LYS A 229 -13.48 -14.67 16.66
C LYS A 229 -12.78 -14.16 17.92
N TYR A 230 -12.77 -12.84 18.11
CA TYR A 230 -12.05 -12.19 19.21
C TYR A 230 -12.97 -11.62 20.31
N ASP A 231 -14.24 -12.04 20.32
CA ASP A 231 -15.26 -11.66 21.31
C ASP A 231 -15.34 -10.14 21.53
N LEU A 232 -15.47 -9.40 20.43
CA LEU A 232 -15.52 -7.93 20.45
C LEU A 232 -16.97 -7.43 20.55
N ASN A 233 -17.21 -6.43 21.40
CA ASN A 233 -18.45 -5.67 21.44
C ASN A 233 -18.55 -4.74 20.21
N LEU A 234 -18.96 -5.33 19.08
CA LEU A 234 -19.03 -4.63 17.80
C LEU A 234 -20.30 -3.78 17.68
N VAL A 235 -20.11 -2.47 17.59
CA VAL A 235 -21.15 -1.49 17.26
C VAL A 235 -21.06 -1.14 15.78
N VAL A 236 -22.12 -1.44 15.02
CA VAL A 236 -22.20 -1.10 13.59
C VAL A 236 -23.07 0.14 13.39
N LEU A 237 -22.44 1.22 12.93
CA LEU A 237 -23.11 2.45 12.53
C LEU A 237 -23.36 2.43 11.01
N LYS A 238 -24.56 2.82 10.59
CA LYS A 238 -24.89 2.97 9.17
C LYS A 238 -24.57 4.39 8.71
N GLY A 239 -23.81 4.51 7.63
CA GLY A 239 -23.55 5.75 6.93
C GLY A 239 -24.81 6.34 6.33
N LYS A 240 -24.83 7.67 6.15
CA LYS A 240 -25.85 8.32 5.31
C LYS A 240 -25.69 7.83 3.86
N ASN A 241 -26.79 7.81 3.11
CA ASN A 241 -26.84 7.24 1.77
C ASN A 241 -25.99 8.07 0.78
N PHE A 242 -24.83 7.53 0.38
CA PHE A 242 -23.94 8.18 -0.58
C PHE A 242 -24.64 8.60 -1.88
N TRP A 243 -25.55 7.77 -2.39
CA TRP A 243 -26.14 7.96 -3.72
C TRP A 243 -27.11 9.13 -3.78
N GLU A 244 -27.74 9.49 -2.66
CA GLU A 244 -28.63 10.67 -2.57
C GLU A 244 -27.85 11.99 -2.63
N TYR A 245 -26.62 12.00 -2.11
CA TYR A 245 -25.77 13.19 -2.08
C TYR A 245 -24.95 13.36 -3.36
N LEU A 246 -24.73 12.29 -4.10
CA LEU A 246 -23.88 12.29 -5.30
C LEU A 246 -24.33 13.32 -6.35
N GLU A 247 -25.63 13.45 -6.61
CA GLU A 247 -26.15 14.38 -7.61
C GLU A 247 -25.97 15.85 -7.18
N LYS A 248 -26.01 16.12 -5.87
CA LYS A 248 -25.83 17.46 -5.31
C LYS A 248 -24.35 17.85 -5.16
N GLU A 249 -23.54 16.94 -4.63
CA GLU A 249 -22.15 17.19 -4.25
C GLU A 249 -21.15 16.86 -5.39
N GLY A 250 -21.61 16.12 -6.40
CA GLY A 250 -20.80 15.64 -7.51
C GLY A 250 -19.82 14.52 -7.12
N ILE A 251 -18.92 14.20 -8.05
CA ILE A 251 -17.92 13.14 -7.85
C ILE A 251 -17.01 13.48 -6.66
N PRO A 252 -16.88 12.61 -5.64
CA PRO A 252 -15.89 12.81 -4.58
C PRO A 252 -14.49 12.71 -5.17
N THR A 253 -13.64 13.65 -4.81
CA THR A 253 -12.25 13.74 -5.28
C THR A 253 -11.30 13.66 -4.09
N LYS A 254 -9.98 13.61 -4.35
CA LYS A 254 -8.97 13.72 -3.30
C LYS A 254 -9.06 15.05 -2.56
N ASP A 255 -9.44 16.09 -3.27
CA ASP A 255 -9.48 17.48 -2.80
C ASP A 255 -10.82 17.80 -2.13
N CYS A 256 -11.91 17.14 -2.55
CA CYS A 256 -13.23 17.25 -1.95
C CYS A 256 -13.77 15.86 -1.58
N ARG A 257 -13.58 15.47 -0.33
CA ARG A 257 -14.01 14.17 0.22
C ARG A 257 -15.30 14.31 1.03
N TRP A 258 -16.33 14.92 0.45
CA TRP A 258 -17.63 15.11 1.10
C TRP A 258 -18.21 13.79 1.63
N CYS A 259 -17.95 12.67 0.93
CA CYS A 259 -18.39 11.33 1.34
C CYS A 259 -17.81 10.89 2.69
N ASN A 260 -16.64 11.40 3.10
CA ASN A 260 -16.11 11.12 4.43
C ASN A 260 -16.90 11.85 5.52
N SER A 261 -17.30 13.09 5.27
CA SER A 261 -18.12 13.86 6.21
C SER A 261 -19.49 13.20 6.39
N VAL A 262 -20.18 12.98 5.27
CA VAL A 262 -21.57 12.50 5.25
C VAL A 262 -21.68 11.02 5.63
N CYS A 263 -20.88 10.15 5.02
CA CYS A 263 -21.04 8.71 5.22
C CYS A 263 -20.30 8.19 6.45
N LYS A 264 -19.32 8.92 7.02
CA LYS A 264 -18.53 8.45 8.18
C LYS A 264 -18.66 9.34 9.40
N LEU A 265 -18.30 10.61 9.27
CA LEU A 265 -18.13 11.48 10.43
C LEU A 265 -19.47 11.92 11.05
N GLU A 266 -20.50 12.16 10.24
CA GLU A 266 -21.84 12.50 10.72
C GLU A 266 -22.48 11.38 11.56
N PRO A 267 -22.62 10.13 11.07
CA PRO A 267 -23.14 9.03 11.88
C PRO A 267 -22.33 8.79 13.16
N LEU A 268 -21.00 8.92 13.08
CA LEU A 268 -20.14 8.79 14.24
C LEU A 268 -20.38 9.92 15.24
N LYS A 269 -20.55 11.16 14.78
CA LYS A 269 -20.85 12.30 15.63
C LYS A 269 -22.18 12.08 16.36
N GLU A 270 -23.25 11.75 15.63
CA GLU A 270 -24.57 11.45 16.20
C GLU A 270 -24.47 10.35 17.27
N TYR A 271 -23.72 9.28 17.02
CA TYR A 271 -23.52 8.21 17.99
C TYR A 271 -22.77 8.65 19.25
N LEU A 272 -21.76 9.51 19.12
CA LEU A 272 -20.90 9.93 20.22
C LEU A 272 -21.49 11.08 21.05
N GLU A 273 -22.58 11.72 20.63
CA GLU A 273 -23.25 12.81 21.37
C GLU A 273 -23.78 12.38 22.75
N LYS A 274 -24.07 11.09 22.93
CA LYS A 274 -24.46 10.52 24.24
C LYS A 274 -23.36 10.63 25.31
N TYR A 275 -22.12 10.85 24.91
CA TYR A 275 -20.96 10.90 25.83
C TYR A 275 -20.52 12.34 26.11
N LYS A 276 -20.23 12.66 27.37
CA LYS A 276 -19.63 13.96 27.74
C LYS A 276 -18.25 14.16 27.11
N ARG A 277 -17.44 13.10 27.07
CA ARG A 277 -16.09 13.05 26.49
C ARG A 277 -15.82 11.60 26.10
N VAL A 278 -15.16 11.41 24.96
CA VAL A 278 -14.78 10.09 24.47
C VAL A 278 -13.35 10.07 23.96
N TYR A 279 -12.60 9.03 24.36
CA TYR A 279 -11.31 8.69 23.79
C TYR A 279 -11.49 7.55 22.79
N THR A 280 -11.08 7.77 21.54
CA THR A 280 -11.19 6.76 20.48
C THR A 280 -9.81 6.24 20.11
N ILE A 281 -9.57 4.96 20.36
CA ILE A 281 -8.39 4.25 19.88
C ILE A 281 -8.45 4.17 18.35
N ASP A 282 -7.41 4.65 17.68
CA ASP A 282 -7.30 4.75 16.23
C ASP A 282 -5.97 4.14 15.76
N GLY A 283 -6.03 3.33 14.69
CA GLY A 283 -4.87 2.63 14.13
C GLY A 283 -3.92 3.49 13.27
N SER A 284 -3.99 4.82 13.31
CA SER A 284 -3.13 5.70 12.51
C SER A 284 -1.66 5.60 12.91
N ARG A 285 -0.79 5.62 11.90
CA ARG A 285 0.67 5.52 12.04
C ARG A 285 1.37 6.70 11.39
N ARG A 286 2.55 7.05 11.93
CA ARG A 286 3.40 8.16 11.49
C ARG A 286 3.85 7.99 10.04
N TYR A 287 4.08 6.74 9.61
CA TYR A 287 4.71 6.44 8.34
C TYR A 287 3.77 6.35 7.13
N GLU A 288 2.45 6.47 7.32
CA GLU A 288 1.46 6.33 6.25
C GLU A 288 1.39 7.55 5.31
N SER A 289 1.65 8.76 5.82
CA SER A 289 1.64 9.99 5.02
C SER A 289 2.42 11.13 5.67
N PHE A 290 2.83 12.12 4.87
CA PHE A 290 3.49 13.33 5.37
C PHE A 290 2.66 14.10 6.40
N THR A 291 1.33 14.09 6.27
CA THR A 291 0.44 14.74 7.25
C THR A 291 0.45 14.01 8.59
N ARG A 292 0.56 12.67 8.57
CA ARG A 292 0.60 11.85 9.80
C ARG A 292 1.96 11.87 10.49
N GLU A 293 3.01 12.27 9.80
CA GLU A 293 4.37 12.38 10.35
C GLU A 293 4.45 13.27 11.59
N LYS A 294 3.63 14.32 11.64
CA LYS A 294 3.60 15.33 12.71
C LYS A 294 2.63 15.01 13.86
N LEU A 295 1.94 13.86 13.82
CA LEU A 295 1.00 13.50 14.87
C LEU A 295 1.72 13.23 16.20
N GLY A 296 1.10 13.70 17.29
CA GLY A 296 1.35 13.19 18.64
C GLY A 296 0.53 11.93 18.91
N TYR A 297 0.67 11.35 20.10
CA TYR A 297 -0.06 10.14 20.51
C TYR A 297 -1.56 10.36 20.73
N GLU A 298 -1.98 11.62 20.79
CA GLU A 298 -3.39 12.01 20.81
C GLU A 298 -3.64 13.19 19.89
N ARG A 299 -4.90 13.35 19.46
CA ARG A 299 -5.37 14.53 18.75
C ARG A 299 -6.85 14.75 19.02
N LYS A 300 -7.22 15.98 19.41
CA LYS A 300 -8.63 16.39 19.47
C LYS A 300 -9.24 16.34 18.06
N SER A 301 -10.42 15.76 17.93
CA SER A 301 -11.12 15.72 16.65
C SER A 301 -11.50 17.15 16.22
N GLY A 302 -11.26 17.46 14.94
CA GLY A 302 -11.68 18.73 14.34
C GLY A 302 -13.16 18.76 13.94
N PHE A 303 -13.83 17.61 13.97
CA PHE A 303 -15.24 17.46 13.55
C PHE A 303 -16.16 17.09 14.72
N ILE A 304 -15.66 16.35 15.71
CA ILE A 304 -16.45 15.84 16.84
C ILE A 304 -15.90 16.45 18.14
N ASN A 305 -16.61 17.45 18.68
CA ASN A 305 -16.09 18.32 19.75
C ASN A 305 -15.70 17.59 21.06
N ASN A 306 -16.40 16.50 21.37
CA ASN A 306 -16.20 15.68 22.56
C ASN A 306 -15.23 14.50 22.32
N GLN A 307 -14.64 14.35 21.13
CA GLN A 307 -13.74 13.23 20.81
C GLN A 307 -12.26 13.61 20.85
N ILE A 308 -11.45 12.71 21.42
CA ILE A 308 -9.98 12.71 21.32
C ILE A 308 -9.55 11.37 20.72
N ASN A 309 -8.84 11.39 19.60
CA ASN A 309 -8.24 10.18 19.04
C ASN A 309 -6.93 9.86 19.75
N VAL A 310 -6.68 8.59 20.05
CA VAL A 310 -5.45 8.07 20.64
C VAL A 310 -4.83 7.07 19.67
N PHE A 311 -3.53 7.20 19.41
CA PHE A 311 -2.81 6.44 18.37
C PHE A 311 -1.78 5.50 19.01
N PRO A 312 -2.18 4.34 19.56
CA PRO A 312 -1.27 3.49 20.34
C PRO A 312 -0.16 2.86 19.49
N ILE A 313 -0.39 2.69 18.18
CA ILE A 313 0.57 2.12 17.23
C ILE A 313 1.26 3.19 16.37
N LEU A 314 1.27 4.45 16.81
CA LEU A 314 1.74 5.58 16.01
C LEU A 314 3.14 5.39 15.40
N ASP A 315 4.07 4.82 16.17
CA ASP A 315 5.46 4.62 15.72
C ASP A 315 5.70 3.27 15.03
N TRP A 316 4.65 2.49 14.73
CA TRP A 316 4.77 1.20 14.06
C TRP A 316 4.93 1.38 12.54
N ARG A 317 5.81 0.59 11.94
CA ARG A 317 5.94 0.43 10.49
C ARG A 317 4.89 -0.55 9.96
N GLY A 318 4.67 -0.58 8.65
CA GLY A 318 3.78 -1.55 8.03
C GLY A 318 4.27 -2.99 8.25
N THR A 319 5.58 -3.21 8.20
CA THR A 319 6.24 -4.48 8.55
C THR A 319 6.02 -4.86 10.01
N ASP A 320 5.96 -3.90 10.94
CA ASP A 320 5.70 -4.16 12.36
C ASP A 320 4.28 -4.67 12.58
N VAL A 321 3.30 -4.02 11.94
CA VAL A 321 1.89 -4.42 11.99
C VAL A 321 1.71 -5.83 11.46
N TRP A 322 2.28 -6.13 10.29
CA TRP A 322 2.21 -7.48 9.73
C TRP A 322 2.97 -8.51 10.56
N SER A 323 4.13 -8.14 11.11
CA SER A 323 4.91 -9.05 11.96
C SER A 323 4.14 -9.43 13.22
N TRP A 324 3.47 -8.45 13.85
CA TRP A 324 2.62 -8.72 15.01
C TRP A 324 1.42 -9.60 14.65
N ILE A 325 0.77 -9.35 13.50
CA ILE A 325 -0.32 -10.18 12.99
C ILE A 325 0.13 -11.64 12.83
N TYR A 326 1.27 -11.89 12.20
CA TYR A 326 1.79 -13.23 11.98
C TYR A 326 2.27 -13.91 13.27
N LEU A 327 2.99 -13.19 14.13
CA LEU A 327 3.46 -13.71 15.43
C LEU A 327 2.31 -14.11 16.38
N ASN A 328 1.13 -13.51 16.22
CA ASN A 328 -0.04 -13.78 17.06
C ASN A 328 -1.15 -14.56 16.32
N ASP A 329 -0.87 -15.11 15.13
CA ASP A 329 -1.82 -15.86 14.30
C ASP A 329 -3.17 -15.15 14.09
N ILE A 330 -3.11 -13.84 13.86
CA ILE A 330 -4.29 -12.99 13.72
C ILE A 330 -4.84 -13.09 12.29
N ILE A 331 -6.15 -13.30 12.17
CA ILE A 331 -6.80 -13.28 10.86
C ILE A 331 -6.81 -11.85 10.31
N TYR A 332 -6.59 -11.70 9.01
CA TYR A 332 -6.63 -10.41 8.32
C TYR A 332 -7.56 -10.46 7.10
N ASN A 333 -7.90 -9.28 6.59
CA ASN A 333 -8.80 -9.15 5.45
C ASN A 333 -8.13 -9.66 4.16
N GLU A 334 -8.74 -10.66 3.52
CA GLU A 334 -8.20 -11.32 2.33
C GLU A 334 -7.98 -10.39 1.12
N LEU A 335 -8.61 -9.21 1.11
CA LEU A 335 -8.35 -8.20 0.09
C LEU A 335 -6.86 -7.77 0.03
N TYR A 336 -6.11 -7.88 1.13
CA TYR A 336 -4.65 -7.66 1.10
C TYR A 336 -3.93 -8.65 0.18
N ASP A 337 -4.32 -9.92 0.21
CA ASP A 337 -3.80 -10.97 -0.68
C ASP A 337 -4.28 -10.77 -2.12
N LYS A 338 -5.45 -10.14 -2.31
CA LYS A 338 -6.04 -9.86 -3.63
C LYS A 338 -5.52 -8.56 -4.28
N GLY A 339 -4.55 -7.86 -3.70
CA GLY A 339 -3.89 -6.69 -4.31
C GLY A 339 -4.35 -5.32 -3.80
N PHE A 340 -5.13 -5.27 -2.72
CA PHE A 340 -5.50 -4.00 -2.07
C PHE A 340 -4.50 -3.64 -0.96
N GLU A 341 -4.02 -2.39 -0.94
CA GLU A 341 -3.15 -1.89 0.13
C GLU A 341 -3.93 -1.26 1.28
N ARG A 342 -5.12 -0.75 0.96
CA ARG A 342 -5.98 -0.10 1.93
C ARG A 342 -7.38 -0.66 1.81
N ILE A 343 -7.89 -1.13 2.94
CA ILE A 343 -9.27 -1.57 3.06
C ILE A 343 -10.14 -0.36 3.31
N GLY A 344 -11.12 -0.15 2.45
CA GLY A 344 -12.05 0.97 2.52
C GLY A 344 -13.11 0.84 1.44
N CYS A 345 -13.64 1.97 0.99
CA CYS A 345 -14.68 2.01 -0.03
C CYS A 345 -14.12 1.62 -1.41
N TYR A 346 -14.86 0.82 -2.19
CA TYR A 346 -14.38 0.27 -3.47
C TYR A 346 -14.10 1.32 -4.55
N MET A 347 -14.67 2.52 -4.42
CA MET A 347 -14.53 3.64 -5.38
C MET A 347 -13.87 4.87 -4.73
N CYS A 348 -13.03 4.68 -3.72
CA CYS A 348 -12.42 5.78 -2.99
C CYS A 348 -11.41 6.55 -3.87
N PRO A 349 -11.56 7.89 -4.07
CA PRO A 349 -10.60 8.66 -4.85
C PRO A 349 -9.20 8.72 -4.19
N SER A 350 -9.14 8.41 -2.90
CA SER A 350 -7.87 8.34 -2.16
C SER A 350 -7.14 7.02 -2.32
N ALA A 351 -7.76 5.92 -2.77
CA ALA A 351 -7.13 4.61 -3.06
C ALA A 351 -6.13 4.71 -4.24
N LEU A 352 -5.22 3.77 -4.47
CA LEU A 352 -4.42 3.78 -5.71
C LEU A 352 -5.30 3.52 -6.93
N ASN A 353 -4.88 3.98 -8.10
CA ASN A 353 -5.60 3.72 -9.35
C ASN A 353 -5.54 2.25 -9.73
N VAL A 354 -4.41 1.58 -9.48
CA VAL A 354 -4.29 0.14 -9.67
C VAL A 354 -5.28 -0.62 -8.79
N GLU A 355 -5.62 -0.12 -7.58
CA GLU A 355 -6.66 -0.71 -6.75
C GLU A 355 -8.05 -0.56 -7.38
N PHE A 356 -8.33 0.57 -8.05
CA PHE A 356 -9.58 0.76 -8.80
C PHE A 356 -9.67 -0.17 -10.02
N LEU A 357 -8.56 -0.38 -10.74
CA LEU A 357 -8.50 -1.38 -11.81
C LEU A 357 -8.61 -2.81 -11.27
N ARG A 358 -8.12 -3.07 -10.06
CA ARG A 358 -8.34 -4.35 -9.39
C ARG A 358 -9.81 -4.58 -9.05
N VAL A 359 -10.59 -3.53 -8.76
CA VAL A 359 -12.06 -3.62 -8.65
C VAL A 359 -12.69 -4.02 -9.99
N LYS A 360 -12.20 -3.49 -11.12
CA LYS A 360 -12.67 -3.92 -12.46
C LYS A 360 -12.52 -5.43 -12.67
N GLU A 361 -11.38 -5.97 -12.26
CA GLU A 361 -11.04 -7.38 -12.43
C GLU A 361 -11.83 -8.31 -11.50
N LEU A 362 -11.95 -7.94 -10.22
CA LEU A 362 -12.52 -8.82 -9.19
C LEU A 362 -14.01 -8.59 -8.92
N TYR A 363 -14.49 -7.37 -9.13
CA TYR A 363 -15.85 -6.94 -8.83
C TYR A 363 -16.42 -6.09 -9.97
N PRO A 364 -16.55 -6.66 -11.19
CA PRO A 364 -16.90 -5.91 -12.39
C PRO A 364 -18.24 -5.16 -12.24
N GLU A 365 -19.21 -5.67 -11.49
CA GLU A 365 -20.46 -4.96 -11.24
C GLU A 365 -20.28 -3.66 -10.45
N LEU A 366 -19.44 -3.68 -9.39
CA LEU A 366 -19.14 -2.49 -8.61
C LEU A 366 -18.38 -1.45 -9.44
N PHE A 367 -17.42 -1.92 -10.24
CA PHE A 367 -16.68 -1.07 -11.18
C PHE A 367 -17.63 -0.45 -12.22
N ASN A 368 -18.45 -1.26 -12.89
CA ASN A 368 -19.36 -0.82 -13.95
C ASN A 368 -20.39 0.18 -13.43
N ARG A 369 -20.94 -0.05 -12.23
CA ARG A 369 -21.83 0.92 -11.57
C ARG A 369 -21.16 2.29 -11.43
N TRP A 370 -19.92 2.32 -10.94
CA TRP A 370 -19.19 3.58 -10.77
C TRP A 370 -18.76 4.20 -12.10
N ALA A 371 -18.26 3.39 -13.04
CA ALA A 371 -17.86 3.84 -14.36
C ALA A 371 -19.04 4.48 -15.13
N ASN A 372 -20.25 3.91 -15.01
CA ASN A 372 -21.45 4.50 -15.60
C ASN A 372 -21.79 5.85 -14.98
N VAL A 373 -21.64 6.01 -13.66
CA VAL A 373 -21.76 7.31 -13.02
C VAL A 373 -20.75 8.29 -13.61
N LEU A 374 -19.47 7.92 -13.67
CA LEU A 374 -18.42 8.80 -14.18
C LEU A 374 -18.67 9.24 -15.63
N LYS A 375 -19.18 8.34 -16.49
CA LYS A 375 -19.58 8.66 -17.87
C LYS A 375 -20.68 9.73 -17.91
N ARG A 376 -21.69 9.66 -17.04
CA ARG A 376 -22.74 10.71 -16.93
C ARG A 376 -22.16 12.07 -16.52
N PHE A 377 -21.07 12.08 -15.76
CA PHE A 377 -20.33 13.28 -15.36
C PHE A 377 -19.29 13.72 -16.41
N GLY A 378 -19.28 13.10 -17.60
CA GLY A 378 -18.46 13.54 -18.74
C GLY A 378 -17.06 12.97 -18.82
N TYR A 379 -16.72 11.97 -18.00
CA TYR A 379 -15.44 11.28 -18.12
C TYR A 379 -15.49 10.20 -19.20
N ASP A 380 -14.52 10.23 -20.13
CA ASP A 380 -14.38 9.16 -21.12
C ASP A 380 -13.73 7.89 -20.51
N GLU A 381 -13.70 6.81 -21.28
CA GLU A 381 -13.17 5.52 -20.80
C GLU A 381 -11.69 5.59 -20.43
N ASP A 382 -10.87 6.33 -21.17
CA ASP A 382 -9.44 6.49 -20.92
C ASP A 382 -9.21 7.25 -19.60
N GLU A 383 -9.98 8.31 -19.38
CA GLU A 383 -9.96 9.11 -18.16
C GLU A 383 -10.42 8.33 -16.93
N ILE A 384 -11.43 7.45 -17.09
CA ILE A 384 -11.90 6.56 -16.04
C ILE A 384 -10.82 5.56 -15.65
N LEU A 385 -10.23 4.86 -16.64
CA LEU A 385 -9.22 3.83 -16.39
C LEU A 385 -7.92 4.39 -15.78
N ARG A 386 -7.58 5.65 -16.09
CA ARG A 386 -6.41 6.34 -15.51
C ARG A 386 -6.71 7.14 -14.25
N GLY A 387 -7.97 7.14 -13.82
CA GLY A 387 -8.39 7.74 -12.56
C GLY A 387 -8.35 9.26 -12.54
N PHE A 388 -8.47 9.94 -13.69
CA PHE A 388 -8.42 11.41 -13.74
C PHE A 388 -9.59 12.06 -12.98
N TRP A 389 -10.72 11.37 -12.84
CA TRP A 389 -11.86 11.78 -12.03
C TRP A 389 -11.57 11.98 -10.54
N ARG A 390 -10.42 11.50 -10.05
CA ARG A 390 -10.06 11.54 -8.63
C ARG A 390 -9.60 12.93 -8.16
N TRP A 391 -9.55 13.92 -9.04
CA TRP A 391 -9.15 15.29 -8.74
C TRP A 391 -10.13 16.26 -9.36
N LYS A 392 -10.41 17.36 -8.64
CA LYS A 392 -11.14 18.48 -9.24
C LYS A 392 -10.25 19.19 -10.26
N GLU A 393 -8.99 19.37 -9.92
CA GLU A 393 -7.95 19.89 -10.81
C GLU A 393 -6.76 18.94 -10.84
N LEU A 394 -6.35 18.49 -12.03
CA LEU A 394 -5.25 17.54 -12.14
C LEU A 394 -3.94 18.15 -11.59
N PRO A 395 -3.20 17.42 -10.73
CA PRO A 395 -1.89 17.87 -10.28
C PRO A 395 -0.89 17.86 -11.46
N PRO A 396 0.24 18.59 -11.36
CA PRO A 396 1.19 18.76 -12.48
C PRO A 396 1.60 17.46 -13.17
N LYS A 397 1.91 16.41 -12.39
CA LYS A 397 2.29 15.09 -12.93
C LYS A 397 1.18 14.40 -13.72
N MET A 398 -0.08 14.58 -13.33
CA MET A 398 -1.22 14.00 -14.06
C MET A 398 -1.57 14.82 -15.30
N LYS A 399 -1.34 16.14 -15.27
CA LYS A 399 -1.41 17.00 -16.47
C LYS A 399 -0.36 16.57 -17.50
N GLU A 400 0.86 16.26 -17.05
CA GLU A 400 1.94 15.74 -17.90
C GLU A 400 1.58 14.37 -18.50
N LEU A 401 1.07 13.43 -17.68
CA LEU A 401 0.56 12.15 -18.17
C LEU A 401 -0.51 12.35 -19.25
N LYS A 402 -1.49 13.24 -19.02
CA LYS A 402 -2.54 13.55 -20.00
C LYS A 402 -1.99 14.12 -21.31
N LYS A 403 -0.88 14.89 -21.27
CA LYS A 403 -0.18 15.36 -22.48
C LYS A 403 0.52 14.22 -23.21
N LEU A 404 1.20 13.33 -22.49
CA LEU A 404 1.91 12.17 -23.06
C LEU A 404 0.95 11.22 -23.79
N LEU A 405 -0.24 10.99 -23.23
CA LEU A 405 -1.27 10.17 -23.88
C LEU A 405 -1.77 10.79 -25.18
N LYS A 406 -1.95 12.12 -25.22
CA LYS A 406 -2.32 12.84 -26.44
C LYS A 406 -1.24 12.77 -27.53
N SER A 407 0.04 12.68 -27.17
CA SER A 407 1.12 12.52 -28.15
C SER A 407 1.30 11.09 -28.64
N LYS A 408 0.90 10.06 -27.86
CA LYS A 408 0.91 8.66 -28.32
C LYS A 408 -0.24 8.35 -29.29
N ASN A 409 -1.36 9.05 -29.16
CA ASN A 409 -2.55 8.87 -30.01
C ASN A 409 -2.55 9.75 -31.28
N LYS A 410 -1.47 10.50 -31.52
CA LYS A 410 -1.19 11.25 -32.75
C LYS A 410 -0.07 10.56 -33.49
#